data_AF-I7BX38-F1
#
_entry.id   AF-I7BX38-F1
#
_cell.length_a   1.000
_cell.length_b   1.000
_cell.length_c   1.000
_cell.angle_alpha   90.00
_cell.angle_beta   90.00
_cell.angle_gamma   90.00
#
_symmetry.space_group_name_H-M   'P 1'
#
loop_
_entity.id
_entity.type
_entity.pdbx_description
1 polymer ?
#
loop_
_entity_poly.entity_id
_entity_poly.type
_entity_poly.pdbx_seq_one_letter_code
_entity_poly.pdbx_strand_id
1 'polypeptide(L)' 'IARSEWIREGRLPLQTLNASIDYSFKTAYTIYGILGVKVWIFKE' A
#
# COMPACT_ATOMS: atom_id res chain seq x y z
N ILE A 1 -4.88 1.06 21.06
CA ILE A 1 -4.98 -0.21 20.31
C ILE A 1 -4.57 0.07 18.87
N ALA A 2 -3.55 -0.62 18.35
CA ALA A 2 -3.11 -0.44 16.96
C ALA A 2 -4.15 -0.99 15.97
N ARG A 3 -4.27 -0.37 14.80
CA ARG A 3 -5.23 -0.71 13.74
C ARG A 3 -4.57 -0.61 12.37
N SER A 4 -5.14 -1.31 11.39
CA SER A 4 -4.71 -1.27 9.99
C SER A 4 -5.88 -0.80 9.16
N GLU A 5 -5.76 0.39 8.58
CA GLU A 5 -6.75 0.96 7.66
C GLU A 5 -6.17 0.96 6.24
N TRP A 6 -7.03 0.77 5.25
CA TRP A 6 -6.65 0.82 3.84
C TRP A 6 -7.79 1.37 3.01
N ILE A 7 -7.44 2.09 1.96
CA ILE A 7 -8.37 2.68 1.00
C ILE A 7 -7.88 2.27 -0.38
N ARG A 8 -8.82 2.06 -1.31
CA ARG A 8 -8.53 1.75 -2.70
C ARG A 8 -9.42 2.60 -3.59
N GLU A 9 -8.81 3.17 -4.62
CA GLU A 9 -9.49 3.89 -5.68
C GLU A 9 -9.09 3.27 -7.03
N GLY A 10 -10.04 3.13 -7.96
CA GLY A 10 -9.79 2.53 -9.27
C GLY A 10 -9.58 1.00 -9.26
N ARG A 11 -8.83 0.51 -10.24
CA ARG A 11 -8.55 -0.94 -10.45
C ARG A 11 -7.18 -1.31 -9.89
N LEU A 12 -7.11 -2.43 -9.18
CA LEU A 12 -5.86 -3.01 -8.70
C LEU A 12 -5.86 -4.54 -8.92
N PRO A 13 -5.50 -5.01 -10.12
CA PRO A 13 -5.57 -6.43 -10.47
C PRO A 13 -4.36 -7.22 -9.94
N LEU A 14 -4.35 -7.56 -8.65
CA LEU A 14 -3.22 -8.23 -7.99
C LEU A 14 -2.96 -9.67 -8.46
N GLN A 15 -3.94 -10.34 -9.08
CA GLN A 15 -3.78 -11.70 -9.62
C GLN A 15 -3.34 -11.69 -11.09
N THR A 16 -3.39 -10.56 -11.77
CA THR A 16 -3.03 -10.45 -13.18
C THR A 16 -1.53 -10.23 -13.30
N LEU A 17 -0.78 -11.28 -13.66
CA LEU A 17 0.68 -11.23 -13.73
C LEU A 17 1.23 -10.21 -14.75
N ASN A 18 0.47 -9.92 -15.81
CA ASN A 18 0.85 -8.96 -16.83
C ASN A 18 0.47 -7.50 -16.50
N ALA A 19 -0.12 -7.24 -15.32
CA ALA A 19 -0.44 -5.87 -14.91
C ALA A 19 0.84 -5.17 -14.42
N SER A 20 1.10 -3.95 -14.92
CA SER A 20 2.19 -3.13 -14.41
C SER A 20 1.79 -2.53 -13.06
N ILE A 21 2.27 -3.13 -11.96
CA ILE A 21 1.95 -2.71 -10.60
C ILE A 21 3.24 -2.38 -9.88
N ASP A 22 3.37 -1.13 -9.44
CA ASP A 22 4.43 -0.71 -8.54
C ASP A 22 3.99 -0.88 -7.10
N TYR A 23 4.76 -1.66 -6.34
CA TYR A 23 4.58 -1.82 -4.90
C TYR A 23 5.71 -1.12 -4.14
N SER A 24 5.35 -0.41 -3.08
CA SER A 24 6.34 0.15 -2.14
C SER A 24 5.87 -0.01 -0.71
N PHE A 25 6.83 -0.30 0.17
CA PHE A 25 6.63 -0.35 1.61
C PHE A 25 7.59 0.61 2.29
N LYS A 26 7.07 1.45 3.18
CA LYS A 26 7.87 2.34 4.02
C LYS A 26 7.35 2.40 5.44
N THR A 27 8.27 2.76 6.32
CA THR A 27 8.03 2.89 7.74
C THR A 27 8.04 4.37 8.13
N ALA A 28 7.01 4.83 8.83
CA ALA A 28 6.92 6.16 9.40
C ALA A 28 7.22 6.12 10.90
N TYR A 29 8.20 6.90 11.33
CA TYR A 29 8.58 7.04 12.73
C TYR A 29 7.83 8.22 13.33
N THR A 30 6.94 7.94 14.28
CA THR A 30 6.13 8.95 14.97
C THR A 30 6.46 8.96 16.45
N ILE A 31 6.07 10.02 17.16
CA ILE A 31 6.29 10.15 18.61
C ILE A 31 5.66 9.01 19.44
N TYR A 32 4.59 8.39 18.92
CA TYR A 32 3.86 7.31 19.59
C TYR A 32 4.24 5.91 19.10
N GLY A 33 5.23 5.81 18.22
CA GLY A 33 5.73 4.54 17.69
C GLY A 33 5.86 4.53 16.18
N ILE A 34 5.83 3.33 15.63
CA ILE A 34 6.19 3.07 14.24
C ILE A 34 4.93 2.64 13.45
N LEU A 35 4.67 3.31 12.32
CA LEU A 35 3.58 2.98 11.41
C LEU A 35 4.13 2.42 10.09
N GLY A 36 3.59 1.29 9.63
CA GLY A 36 3.94 0.72 8.33
C GLY A 36 2.94 1.16 7.26
N VAL A 37 3.44 1.72 6.16
CA VAL A 37 2.64 2.18 5.02
C VAL A 37 2.95 1.31 3.81
N LYS A 38 1.92 0.71 3.22
CA LYS A 38 1.97 -0.08 1.99
C LYS A 38 1.23 0.65 0.89
N VAL A 39 1.84 0.80 -0.27
CA VAL A 39 1.25 1.49 -1.43
C VAL A 39 1.37 0.59 -2.65
N TRP A 40 0.28 0.49 -3.41
CA TRP A 40 0.24 -0.13 -4.73
C TRP A 40 -0.24 0.90 -5.74
N ILE A 41 0.48 1.03 -6.86
CA ILE A 41 0.11 1.90 -7.97
C ILE A 41 0.02 1.03 -9.21
N PHE A 42 -1.19 0.96 -9.78
CA PHE A 42 -1.39 0.34 -11.09
C PHE A 42 -1.07 1.39 -12.16
N LYS A 43 -0.08 1.08 -13.00
CA LYS A 43 0.30 1.87 -14.17
C LYS A 43 -0.39 1.24 -15.39
N GLU A 44 -1.18 2.04 -16.08
CA GLU A 44 -1.85 1.66 -17.33
C GLU A 44 -0.89 1.78 -18.53
#